data_AF-A0A952AFK2-F1
#
_entry.id   AF-A0A952AFK2-F1
#
_cell.length_a   1.000
_cell.length_b   1.000
_cell.length_c   1.000
_cell.angle_alpha   90.00
_cell.angle_beta   90.00
_cell.angle_gamma   90.00
#
_symmetry.space_group_name_H-M   'P 1'
#
loop_
_entity.id
_entity.type
_entity.pdbx_description
1 polymer ?
#
loop_
_entity_poly.entity_id
_entity_poly.type
_entity_poly.pdbx_seq_one_letter_code
_entity_poly.pdbx_strand_id
1 'polypeptide(L)'
;IATHYIFEGTGGWTTMTAEESNKYMASLAMSENLSTKLSDEELNNTVTIEVGGRFLSVVIANNLLLDIDQFNKWNPRFDKTLSEGKKYSMRISKDKLSVFEAKKSQILLESMKVLLNDDALATTTK
;
A
#
# COMPACT_ATOMS: atom_id res chain seq x y z
N ILE A 1 -20.36 41.34 -53.90
CA ILE A 1 -21.04 41.50 -52.60
C ILE A 1 -20.62 40.34 -51.71
N ALA A 2 -19.91 40.66 -50.63
CA ALA A 2 -19.52 39.74 -49.57
C ALA A 2 -20.44 39.97 -48.39
N THR A 3 -21.09 38.93 -47.88
CA THR A 3 -21.74 38.92 -46.56
C THR A 3 -21.67 37.51 -45.97
N HIS A 4 -20.62 37.30 -45.17
CA HIS A 4 -20.61 36.61 -43.87
C HIS A 4 -21.38 35.29 -43.70
N TYR A 5 -20.61 34.20 -43.61
CA TYR A 5 -20.76 33.25 -42.50
C TYR A 5 -19.38 33.05 -41.88
N ILE A 6 -19.13 33.80 -40.82
CA ILE A 6 -18.03 33.61 -39.87
C ILE A 6 -18.58 32.72 -38.76
N PHE A 7 -17.89 31.61 -38.51
CA PHE A 7 -17.62 31.01 -37.20
C PHE A 7 -16.58 29.91 -37.48
N GLU A 8 -15.28 30.19 -37.52
CA GLU A 8 -14.35 30.43 -36.41
C GLU A 8 -14.30 29.28 -35.40
N GLY A 9 -13.08 28.84 -35.07
CA GLY A 9 -12.83 28.10 -33.83
C GLY A 9 -12.60 26.59 -33.98
N THR A 10 -11.39 26.24 -34.40
CA THR A 10 -10.70 25.03 -33.93
C THR A 10 -10.89 24.83 -32.41
N GLY A 11 -11.31 23.63 -31.99
CA GLY A 11 -11.10 23.13 -30.63
C GLY A 11 -12.19 23.50 -29.62
N GLY A 12 -13.22 22.65 -29.51
CA GLY A 12 -14.27 22.80 -28.50
C GLY A 12 -14.96 21.46 -28.21
N TRP A 13 -14.40 20.72 -27.26
CA TRP A 13 -14.96 19.75 -26.32
C TRP A 13 -16.51 19.63 -26.19
N THR A 14 -17.31 19.37 -27.23
CA THR A 14 -18.79 19.34 -27.05
C THR A 14 -19.59 18.26 -27.80
N THR A 15 -18.97 17.30 -28.50
CA THR A 15 -19.74 16.20 -29.12
C THR A 15 -19.15 14.83 -28.84
N MET A 16 -18.85 14.56 -27.57
CA MET A 16 -18.89 13.19 -27.06
C MET A 16 -19.94 13.14 -25.97
N THR A 17 -21.02 12.43 -26.26
CA THR A 17 -22.04 11.98 -25.32
C THR A 17 -21.35 11.39 -24.09
N ALA A 18 -21.74 11.86 -22.91
CA ALA A 18 -21.16 11.50 -21.60
C ALA A 18 -21.12 9.98 -21.32
N GLU A 19 -21.84 9.19 -22.12
CA GLU A 19 -21.92 7.74 -22.01
C GLU A 19 -20.68 7.01 -22.56
N GLU A 20 -19.90 7.60 -23.47
CA GLU A 20 -18.70 6.95 -24.02
C GLU A 20 -17.42 7.27 -23.23
N SER A 21 -17.34 8.41 -22.54
CA SER A 21 -16.24 8.72 -21.61
C SER A 21 -16.18 7.74 -20.43
N ASN A 22 -17.30 7.09 -20.09
CA ASN A 22 -17.33 6.12 -19.00
C ASN A 22 -16.66 4.78 -19.38
N LYS A 23 -16.58 4.44 -20.67
CA LYS A 23 -15.92 3.21 -21.11
C LYS A 23 -14.40 3.33 -21.12
N TYR A 24 -13.87 4.51 -21.46
CA TYR A 24 -12.42 4.73 -21.42
C TYR A 24 -11.89 4.98 -20.00
N MET A 25 -12.70 5.58 -19.11
CA MET A 25 -12.40 5.56 -17.67
C MET A 25 -12.52 4.16 -17.05
N ALA A 26 -13.41 3.30 -17.55
CA ALA A 26 -13.49 1.91 -17.07
C ALA A 26 -12.25 1.07 -17.45
N SER A 27 -11.64 1.29 -18.62
CA SER A 27 -10.42 0.56 -19.01
C SER A 27 -9.16 1.07 -18.29
N LEU A 28 -9.06 2.37 -17.96
CA LEU A 28 -8.00 2.86 -17.07
C LEU A 28 -8.23 2.46 -15.62
N ALA A 29 -9.48 2.46 -15.14
CA ALA A 29 -9.83 1.91 -13.84
C ALA A 29 -9.57 0.40 -13.78
N MET A 30 -9.59 -0.34 -14.89
CA MET A 30 -9.19 -1.76 -14.90
C MET A 30 -7.69 -1.97 -14.67
N SER A 31 -6.86 -0.97 -15.02
CA SER A 31 -5.42 -0.95 -14.70
C SER A 31 -5.13 -0.48 -13.27
N GLU A 32 -6.00 0.37 -12.70
CA GLU A 32 -5.88 0.82 -11.29
C GLU A 32 -6.70 -0.05 -10.30
N ASN A 33 -7.53 -0.98 -10.79
CA ASN A 33 -8.19 -2.05 -10.02
C ASN A 33 -7.30 -3.30 -9.83
N LEU A 34 -5.98 -3.17 -10.05
CA LEU A 34 -5.01 -4.03 -9.38
C LEU A 34 -4.77 -3.59 -7.92
N SER A 35 -5.35 -2.47 -7.50
CA SER A 35 -5.72 -2.25 -6.11
C SER A 35 -6.83 -3.23 -5.79
N THR A 36 -6.44 -4.41 -5.33
CA THR A 36 -7.29 -5.39 -4.65
C THR A 36 -8.27 -4.65 -3.76
N LYS A 37 -9.48 -4.46 -4.28
CA LYS A 37 -10.65 -4.08 -3.52
C LYS A 37 -10.84 -5.23 -2.54
N LEU A 38 -10.24 -5.08 -1.36
CA LEU A 38 -10.52 -5.95 -0.22
C LEU A 38 -12.05 -6.00 -0.14
N SER A 39 -12.66 -7.17 -0.41
CA SER A 39 -14.10 -7.34 -0.29
C SER A 39 -14.53 -6.84 1.08
N ASP A 40 -15.78 -6.37 1.22
CA ASP A 40 -16.32 -5.90 2.51
C ASP A 40 -16.12 -6.94 3.66
N GLU A 41 -15.96 -8.21 3.29
CA GLU A 41 -15.58 -9.35 4.12
C GLU A 41 -14.13 -9.28 4.64
N GLU A 42 -13.17 -8.91 3.79
CA GLU A 42 -11.76 -8.71 4.14
C GLU A 42 -11.57 -7.42 4.93
N LEU A 43 -12.33 -6.37 4.63
CA LEU A 43 -12.39 -5.15 5.45
C LEU A 43 -12.97 -5.42 6.85
N ASN A 44 -13.95 -6.30 6.98
CA ASN A 44 -14.48 -6.72 8.28
C ASN A 44 -13.53 -7.66 9.05
N ASN A 45 -12.72 -8.45 8.35
CA ASN A 45 -11.77 -9.37 8.97
C ASN A 45 -10.36 -8.80 9.13
N THR A 46 -10.11 -7.57 8.68
CA THR A 46 -8.86 -6.85 8.94
C THR A 46 -9.04 -5.79 10.01
N VAL A 47 -7.95 -5.45 10.67
CA VAL A 47 -7.87 -4.46 11.73
C VAL A 47 -6.61 -3.65 11.52
N THR A 48 -6.70 -2.36 11.82
CA THR A 48 -5.56 -1.45 11.75
C THR A 48 -5.06 -1.18 13.16
N ILE A 49 -3.77 -1.37 13.39
CA ILE A 49 -3.13 -1.19 14.69
C ILE A 49 -1.94 -0.23 14.59
N GLU A 50 -1.80 0.60 15.62
CA GLU A 50 -0.64 1.50 15.72
C GLU A 50 0.56 0.72 16.26
N VAL A 51 1.61 0.64 15.45
CA VAL A 51 2.90 0.06 15.84
C VAL A 51 3.97 1.14 15.80
N GLY A 52 4.82 1.16 16.82
CA GLY A 52 5.93 2.10 16.94
C GLY A 52 7.17 1.38 17.41
N GLY A 53 8.30 1.62 16.75
CA GLY A 53 9.57 0.94 16.98
C GLY A 53 10.25 0.56 15.67
N ARG A 54 11.43 -0.06 15.75
CA ARG A 54 12.14 -0.58 14.57
C ARG A 54 11.66 -1.99 14.24
N PHE A 55 10.41 -2.10 13.80
CA PHE A 55 9.90 -3.37 13.27
C PHE A 55 10.24 -3.51 11.79
N LEU A 56 10.47 -4.75 11.38
CA LEU A 56 10.64 -5.12 9.98
C LEU A 56 9.41 -5.87 9.47
N SER A 57 8.92 -5.52 8.28
CA SER A 57 7.80 -6.19 7.61
C SER A 57 8.07 -7.68 7.45
N VAL A 58 9.30 -8.04 7.05
CA VAL A 58 9.73 -9.44 6.89
C VAL A 58 9.65 -10.23 8.18
N VAL A 59 10.00 -9.64 9.33
CA VAL A 59 9.94 -10.32 10.63
C VAL A 59 8.51 -10.50 11.10
N ILE A 60 7.65 -9.49 10.86
CA ILE A 60 6.22 -9.57 11.16
C ILE A 60 5.55 -10.64 10.32
N ALA A 61 5.75 -10.62 9.00
CA ALA A 61 5.19 -11.58 8.06
C ALA A 61 5.56 -13.01 8.45
N ASN A 62 6.85 -13.27 8.72
CA ASN A 62 7.33 -14.57 9.19
C ASN A 62 6.68 -15.02 10.51
N ASN A 63 6.55 -14.12 11.49
CA ASN A 63 5.97 -14.47 12.79
C ASN A 63 4.46 -14.77 12.75
N LEU A 64 3.76 -14.14 11.81
CA LEU A 64 2.32 -14.30 11.58
C LEU A 64 2.01 -15.42 10.57
N LEU A 65 3.04 -16.03 9.97
CA LEU A 65 2.93 -16.95 8.85
C LEU A 65 2.08 -16.34 7.73
N LEU A 66 2.33 -15.06 7.44
CA LEU A 66 1.69 -14.29 6.39
C LEU A 66 2.70 -14.07 5.26
N ASP A 67 2.22 -14.09 4.02
CA ASP A 67 3.07 -13.80 2.88
C ASP A 67 3.53 -12.32 2.91
N ILE A 68 4.82 -12.09 2.69
CA ILE A 68 5.41 -10.76 2.73
C ILE A 68 4.93 -9.87 1.58
N ASP A 69 4.65 -10.44 0.40
CA ASP A 69 4.09 -9.69 -0.73
C ASP A 69 2.67 -9.23 -0.40
N GLN A 70 1.85 -10.12 0.17
CA GLN A 70 0.52 -9.78 0.65
C GLN A 70 0.56 -8.71 1.74
N PHE A 71 1.47 -8.85 2.71
CA PHE A 71 1.65 -7.86 3.77
C PHE A 71 2.06 -6.50 3.21
N ASN A 72 3.01 -6.45 2.27
CA ASN A 72 3.47 -5.22 1.63
C ASN A 72 2.39 -4.59 0.75
N LYS A 73 1.54 -5.41 0.12
CA LYS A 73 0.38 -4.95 -0.63
C LYS A 73 -0.65 -4.26 0.26
N TRP A 74 -0.85 -4.77 1.47
CA TRP A 74 -1.73 -4.17 2.47
C TRP A 74 -1.09 -2.98 3.21
N ASN A 75 0.23 -3.00 3.38
CA ASN A 75 1.01 -2.02 4.14
C ASN A 75 2.21 -1.50 3.32
N PRO A 76 1.97 -0.73 2.25
CA PRO A 76 3.05 -0.16 1.50
C PRO A 76 3.86 0.81 2.37
N ARG A 77 5.19 0.78 2.21
CA ARG A 77 6.16 1.67 2.90
C ARG A 77 6.27 1.45 4.41
N PHE A 78 5.81 0.32 4.93
CA PHE A 78 5.86 -0.03 6.35
C PHE A 78 7.26 0.15 6.97
N ASP A 79 8.27 -0.54 6.42
CA ASP A 79 9.64 -0.48 6.94
C ASP A 79 10.21 0.92 6.90
N LYS A 80 9.89 1.67 5.83
CA LYS A 80 10.38 3.04 5.67
C LYS A 80 9.81 3.95 6.76
N THR A 81 8.51 3.88 7.03
CA THR A 81 7.88 4.74 8.05
C THR A 81 8.38 4.42 9.46
N LEU A 82 8.61 3.15 9.77
CA LEU A 82 9.18 2.76 11.06
C LEU A 82 10.67 3.11 11.18
N SER A 83 11.41 3.06 10.07
CA SER A 83 12.80 3.53 10.01
C SER A 83 12.91 5.04 10.26
N GLU A 84 11.89 5.82 9.85
CA GLU A 84 11.77 7.25 10.20
C GLU A 84 11.48 7.49 11.70
N GLY A 85 11.29 6.43 12.50
CA GLY A 85 10.97 6.52 13.93
C GLY A 85 9.53 6.97 14.20
N LYS A 86 8.68 7.00 13.16
CA LYS A 86 7.28 7.36 13.28
C LYS A 86 6.45 6.13 13.62
N LYS A 87 5.33 6.37 14.29
CA LYS A 87 4.31 5.34 14.46
C LYS A 87 3.63 5.08 13.13
N TYR A 88 3.38 3.81 12.82
CA TYR A 88 2.69 3.40 11.61
C TYR A 88 1.42 2.65 11.96
N SER A 89 0.34 2.97 11.26
CA SER A 89 -0.94 2.27 11.37
C SER A 89 -0.96 1.08 10.42
N MET A 90 -0.57 -0.08 10.93
CA MET A 90 -0.44 -1.33 10.19
C MET A 90 -1.78 -2.07 10.11
N ARG A 91 -2.18 -2.47 8.91
CA ARG A 91 -3.34 -3.32 8.65
C ARG A 91 -2.95 -4.80 8.61
N ILE A 92 -3.60 -5.60 9.44
CA ILE A 92 -3.47 -7.07 9.46
C ILE A 92 -4.82 -7.73 9.67
N SER A 93 -4.93 -9.04 9.45
CA SER A 93 -6.16 -9.79 9.75
C SER A 93 -6.40 -9.88 11.26
N LYS A 94 -7.66 -9.83 11.70
CA LYS A 94 -8.07 -9.91 13.13
C LYS A 94 -7.61 -11.20 13.81
N ASP A 95 -7.64 -12.32 13.08
CA ASP A 95 -7.09 -13.61 13.54
C ASP A 95 -5.60 -13.49 13.91
N LYS A 96 -4.84 -12.74 13.11
CA LYS A 96 -3.40 -12.53 13.29
C LYS A 96 -3.08 -11.44 14.31
N LEU A 97 -4.05 -10.61 14.70
CA LEU A 97 -3.86 -9.57 15.71
C LEU A 97 -3.45 -10.15 17.06
N SER A 98 -4.15 -11.18 17.54
CA SER A 98 -3.85 -11.80 18.83
C SER A 98 -2.42 -12.39 18.84
N VAL A 99 -2.02 -13.03 17.73
CA VAL A 99 -0.66 -13.55 17.55
C VAL A 99 0.37 -12.42 17.50
N PHE A 100 0.05 -11.33 16.80
CA PHE A 100 0.91 -10.15 16.72
C PHE A 100 1.13 -9.53 18.09
N GLU A 101 0.09 -9.31 18.88
CA GLU A 101 0.20 -8.73 20.23
C GLU A 101 1.00 -9.64 21.17
N ALA A 102 0.75 -10.95 21.15
CA ALA A 102 1.48 -11.92 21.95
C ALA A 102 2.98 -11.99 21.57
N LYS A 103 3.29 -11.88 20.27
CA LYS A 103 4.66 -11.93 19.75
C LYS A 103 5.31 -10.56 19.58
N LYS A 104 4.63 -9.45 19.89
CA LYS A 104 5.09 -8.09 19.60
C LYS A 104 6.50 -7.83 20.11
N SER A 105 6.77 -8.21 21.36
CA SER A 105 8.10 -8.07 21.96
C SER A 105 9.17 -8.92 21.29
N GLN A 106 8.82 -10.15 20.87
CA GLN A 106 9.72 -11.04 20.14
C GLN A 106 10.01 -10.51 18.74
N ILE A 107 8.98 -10.07 18.01
CA ILE A 107 9.11 -9.48 16.67
C ILE A 107 10.00 -8.23 16.73
N LEU A 108 9.82 -7.37 17.73
CA LEU A 108 10.65 -6.19 17.91
C LEU A 108 12.12 -6.56 18.14
N LEU A 109 12.36 -7.54 19.02
CA LEU A 109 13.71 -8.02 19.32
C LEU A 109 14.37 -8.65 18.10
N GLU A 110 13.65 -9.50 17.37
CA GLU A 110 14.15 -10.14 16.15
C GLU A 110 14.41 -9.09 15.05
N SER A 111 13.52 -8.10 14.89
CA SER A 111 13.73 -7.00 13.94
C SER A 111 14.99 -6.21 14.28
N MET A 112 15.19 -5.88 15.57
CA MET A 112 16.40 -5.21 16.03
C MET A 112 17.65 -6.05 15.80
N LYS A 113 17.61 -7.36 16.08
CA LYS A 113 18.74 -8.25 15.82
C LYS A 113 19.07 -8.31 14.33
N VAL A 114 18.08 -8.43 13.46
CA VAL A 114 18.29 -8.44 12.01
C VAL A 114 18.96 -7.14 11.58
N LEU A 115 18.48 -5.99 12.05
CA LEU A 115 19.10 -4.69 11.76
C LEU A 115 20.54 -4.59 12.25
N LEU A 116 20.83 -5.05 13.47
CA LEU A 116 22.19 -5.08 14.04
C LEU A 116 23.12 -6.00 13.25
N ASN A 117 22.62 -7.15 12.79
CA ASN A 117 23.40 -8.09 12.01
C ASN A 117 23.63 -7.59 10.57
N ASP A 118 22.64 -6.91 9.98
CA ASP A 118 22.77 -6.28 8.65
C ASP A 118 23.84 -5.18 8.66
N ASP A 119 23.82 -4.30 9.68
CA ASP A 119 24.87 -3.30 9.92
C ASP A 119 26.26 -3.96 10.15
N ALA A 120 26.30 -5.09 10.86
CA ALA A 120 27.54 -5.82 11.11
C ALA A 120 28.15 -6.43 9.83
N LEU A 121 27.34 -6.82 8.85
CA LEU A 121 27.80 -7.34 7.56
C LEU A 121 28.30 -6.23 6.62
N ALA A 122 27.75 -5.00 6.74
CA ALA A 122 28.16 -3.86 5.92
C ALA A 122 29.59 -3.36 6.23
N THR A 123 30.17 -3.71 7.38
CA THR A 123 31.50 -3.21 7.80
C THR A 123 32.68 -4.15 7.49
N THR A 124 32.43 -5.37 6.98
CA THR A 124 33.49 -6.35 6.65
C THR A 124 33.98 -6.28 5.20
N THR A 125 33.41 -5.41 4.34
CA THR A 125 33.90 -5.22 2.96
C THR A 125 34.58 -3.85 2.82
N LYS A 126 35.80 -3.71 3.34
CA LYS A 126 36.72 -2.66 2.94
C LYS A 126 38.16 -3.14 2.94
#